data_AF-A0A0F9DCI2-F1
#
_entry.id   AF-A0A0F9DCI2-F1
#
_cell.length_a   1.000
_cell.length_b   1.000
_cell.length_c   1.000
_cell.angle_alpha   90.00
_cell.angle_beta   90.00
_cell.angle_gamma   90.00
#
_symmetry.space_group_name_H-M   'P 1'
#
loop_
_entity.id
_entity.type
_entity.pdbx_description
1 polymer ?
#
loop_
_entity_poly.entity_id
_entity_poly.type
_entity_poly.pdbx_seq_one_letter_code
_entity_poly.pdbx_strand_id
1 'polypeptide(L)'
;MGFRILTKKRTSWNKGIPRSEETKRKISESLKRKRMGNNNSNWKGGRKQRSDGYWLILKPEHPNANRQGYVREHRLVAEEIVGRYLTKEERVHHINLNKTDNRPENLYVFKNNSKHQKVKRSLNKVMGLLINKGIIKFNKETGEYYES
;
A
#
# COMPACT_ATOMS: atom_id res chain seq x y z
N MET A 1 -21.30 -48.26 -36.00
CA MET A 1 -22.16 -47.06 -36.16
C MET A 1 -22.33 -46.38 -34.81
N GLY A 2 -21.56 -45.33 -34.50
CA GLY A 2 -21.68 -44.60 -33.23
C GLY A 2 -22.61 -43.39 -33.38
N PHE A 3 -23.75 -43.39 -32.71
CA PHE A 3 -24.66 -42.24 -32.67
C PHE A 3 -24.13 -41.20 -31.67
N ARG A 4 -23.72 -40.04 -32.18
CA ARG A 4 -23.26 -38.89 -31.38
C ARG A 4 -24.48 -38.08 -30.94
N ILE A 5 -24.85 -38.13 -29.66
CA ILE A 5 -25.95 -37.33 -29.10
C ILE A 5 -25.50 -35.86 -29.07
N LEU A 6 -26.13 -35.03 -29.90
CA LEU A 6 -25.97 -33.58 -29.89
C LEU A 6 -26.66 -33.00 -28.65
N THR A 7 -25.90 -32.60 -27.64
CA THR A 7 -26.45 -31.89 -26.47
C THR A 7 -26.83 -30.46 -26.87
N LYS A 8 -28.13 -30.19 -27.01
CA LYS A 8 -28.64 -28.81 -27.17
C LYS A 8 -28.18 -27.98 -25.96
N LYS A 9 -27.45 -26.89 -26.19
CA LYS A 9 -27.06 -25.94 -25.13
C LYS A 9 -28.34 -25.40 -24.46
N ARG A 10 -28.62 -25.81 -23.22
CA ARG A 10 -29.74 -25.26 -22.42
C ARG A 10 -29.45 -23.79 -22.14
N THR A 11 -30.24 -22.88 -22.73
CA THR A 11 -30.26 -21.48 -22.33
C THR A 11 -31.22 -21.30 -21.17
N SER A 12 -30.85 -20.49 -20.16
CA SER A 12 -31.78 -20.21 -19.06
C SER A 12 -33.01 -19.48 -19.59
N TRP A 13 -34.18 -19.80 -19.02
CA TRP A 13 -35.47 -19.22 -19.42
C TRP A 13 -35.52 -17.68 -19.29
N ASN A 14 -34.61 -17.10 -18.51
CA ASN A 14 -34.49 -15.65 -18.28
C ASN A 14 -33.44 -14.95 -19.15
N LYS A 15 -32.80 -15.68 -20.08
CA LYS A 15 -31.72 -15.13 -20.88
C LYS A 15 -32.27 -14.04 -21.82
N GLY A 16 -31.85 -12.80 -21.63
CA GLY A 16 -32.29 -11.64 -22.42
C GLY A 16 -33.45 -10.84 -21.83
N ILE A 17 -34.08 -11.31 -20.75
CA ILE A 17 -35.14 -10.57 -20.05
C ILE A 17 -34.49 -9.52 -19.15
N PRO A 18 -34.75 -8.21 -19.34
CA PRO A 18 -34.20 -7.17 -18.49
C PRO A 18 -34.79 -7.27 -17.08
N ARG A 19 -33.95 -7.09 -16.07
CA ARG A 19 -34.38 -7.08 -14.66
C ARG A 19 -35.23 -5.84 -14.37
N SER A 20 -36.23 -5.98 -13.50
CA SER A 20 -37.00 -4.84 -12.99
C SER A 20 -36.10 -3.87 -12.21
N GLU A 21 -36.47 -2.58 -12.19
CA GLU A 21 -35.75 -1.55 -11.44
C GLU A 21 -35.65 -1.89 -9.95
N GLU A 22 -36.71 -2.44 -9.36
CA GLU A 22 -36.69 -2.89 -7.97
C GLU A 22 -35.65 -4.00 -7.72
N THR A 23 -35.55 -4.96 -8.65
CA THR A 23 -34.54 -6.03 -8.56
C THR A 23 -33.13 -5.46 -8.69
N LYS A 24 -32.92 -4.51 -9.61
CA LYS A 24 -31.63 -3.80 -9.74
C LYS A 24 -31.28 -3.06 -8.44
N ARG A 25 -32.26 -2.38 -7.81
CA ARG A 25 -32.09 -1.68 -6.53
C ARG A 25 -31.68 -2.63 -5.41
N LYS A 26 -32.42 -3.73 -5.20
CA LYS A 26 -32.12 -4.74 -4.16
C LYS A 26 -30.73 -5.37 -4.34
N ILE A 27 -30.36 -5.67 -5.58
CA ILE A 27 -29.01 -6.18 -5.90
C ILE A 27 -27.96 -5.12 -5.57
N SER A 28 -28.16 -3.87 -5.96
CA SER A 28 -27.25 -2.75 -5.67
C SER A 28 -27.06 -2.55 -4.17
N GLU A 29 -28.13 -2.51 -3.38
CA GLU A 29 -28.11 -2.37 -1.92
C GLU A 29 -27.35 -3.54 -1.25
N SER A 30 -27.61 -4.77 -1.68
CA SER A 30 -26.92 -5.97 -1.17
C SER A 30 -25.43 -5.96 -1.49
N LEU A 31 -25.06 -5.60 -2.72
CA LEU A 31 -23.66 -5.45 -3.14
C LEU A 31 -22.96 -4.33 -2.36
N LYS A 32 -23.64 -3.21 -2.10
CA LYS A 32 -23.10 -2.12 -1.29
C LYS A 32 -22.78 -2.62 0.12
N ARG A 33 -23.71 -3.34 0.77
CA ARG A 33 -23.49 -3.93 2.10
C ARG A 33 -22.29 -4.88 2.12
N LYS A 34 -22.19 -5.79 1.16
CA LYS A 34 -21.05 -6.74 1.04
C LYS A 34 -19.70 -6.06 0.77
N ARG A 35 -19.69 -4.84 0.24
CA ARG A 35 -18.44 -4.11 -0.06
C ARG A 35 -17.95 -3.24 1.11
N MET A 36 -18.72 -3.12 2.19
CA MET A 36 -18.44 -2.21 3.31
C MET A 36 -17.79 -2.92 4.50
N GLY A 37 -16.65 -2.38 4.96
CA GLY A 37 -16.01 -2.75 6.22
C GLY A 37 -15.88 -4.27 6.41
N ASN A 38 -16.24 -4.76 7.59
CA ASN A 38 -16.22 -6.19 7.95
C ASN A 38 -17.02 -7.11 7.02
N ASN A 39 -18.00 -6.60 6.28
CA ASN A 39 -18.79 -7.43 5.35
C ASN A 39 -18.04 -7.72 4.05
N ASN A 40 -16.94 -7.00 3.78
CA ASN A 40 -16.07 -7.23 2.64
C ASN A 40 -14.94 -8.16 3.08
N SER A 41 -14.86 -9.36 2.50
CA SER A 41 -13.82 -10.34 2.81
C SER A 41 -12.39 -9.83 2.56
N ASN A 42 -12.24 -8.80 1.73
CA ASN A 42 -10.95 -8.16 1.47
C ASN A 42 -10.60 -7.06 2.48
N TRP A 43 -11.50 -6.72 3.40
CA TRP A 43 -11.28 -5.69 4.41
C TRP A 43 -10.39 -6.20 5.53
N LYS A 44 -9.17 -5.66 5.59
CA LYS A 44 -8.17 -6.03 6.60
C LYS A 44 -8.18 -5.04 7.77
N GLY A 45 -9.36 -4.85 8.40
CA GLY A 45 -9.50 -3.94 9.54
C GLY A 45 -9.21 -2.46 9.21
N GLY A 46 -9.38 -2.05 7.94
CA GLY A 46 -9.01 -0.71 7.49
C GLY A 46 -7.52 -0.53 7.21
N ARG A 47 -6.71 -1.59 7.17
CA ARG A 47 -5.30 -1.57 6.72
C ARG A 47 -5.19 -1.91 5.23
N LYS A 48 -4.44 -1.12 4.46
CA LYS A 48 -4.15 -1.41 3.04
C LYS A 48 -2.75 -0.98 2.64
N GLN A 49 -2.12 -1.70 1.72
CA GLN A 49 -0.84 -1.29 1.15
C GLN A 49 -1.06 -0.43 -0.09
N ARG A 50 -0.29 0.63 -0.24
CA ARG A 50 -0.23 1.43 -1.46
C ARG A 50 0.85 0.88 -2.39
N SER A 51 0.73 1.16 -3.69
CA SER A 51 1.68 0.71 -4.72
C SER A 51 3.13 1.13 -4.47
N ASP A 52 3.37 2.19 -3.70
CA ASP A 52 4.72 2.68 -3.38
C ASP A 52 5.32 2.07 -2.10
N GLY A 53 4.67 1.03 -1.56
CA GLY A 53 5.14 0.20 -0.46
C GLY A 53 4.64 0.61 0.93
N TYR A 54 4.01 1.78 1.09
CA TYR A 54 3.53 2.22 2.39
C TYR A 54 2.21 1.58 2.80
N TRP A 55 2.13 1.17 4.06
CA TRP A 55 0.89 0.79 4.72
C TRP A 55 0.07 2.01 5.13
N LEU A 56 -1.24 1.93 4.92
CA LEU A 56 -2.23 2.92 5.29
C LEU A 56 -3.21 2.31 6.30
N ILE A 57 -3.55 3.07 7.34
CA ILE A 57 -4.54 2.70 8.37
C ILE A 57 -5.70 3.69 8.32
N LEU A 58 -6.92 3.18 8.30
CA LEU A 58 -8.14 3.98 8.37
C LEU A 58 -8.27 4.59 9.78
N LYS A 59 -8.10 5.91 9.86
CA LYS A 59 -8.27 6.74 11.06
C LYS A 59 -8.96 8.05 10.64
N PRO A 60 -10.29 8.04 10.36
CA PRO A 60 -10.98 9.20 9.78
C PRO A 60 -10.88 10.47 10.61
N GLU A 61 -10.87 10.33 11.94
CA GLU A 61 -10.78 11.45 12.90
C GLU A 61 -9.34 11.97 13.10
N HIS A 62 -8.34 11.34 12.46
CA HIS A 62 -6.96 11.77 12.66
C HIS A 62 -6.71 13.09 11.91
N PRO A 63 -6.06 14.09 12.54
CA PRO A 63 -5.87 15.42 11.91
C PRO A 63 -5.02 15.36 10.63
N ASN A 64 -4.17 14.34 10.52
CA ASN A 64 -3.34 14.08 9.34
C ASN A 64 -3.93 13.00 8.40
N ALA A 65 -5.20 12.63 8.56
CA ALA A 65 -5.88 11.72 7.64
C ALA A 65 -6.00 12.36 6.24
N ASN A 66 -5.85 11.53 5.21
CA ASN A 66 -6.13 11.96 3.84
C ASN A 66 -7.65 12.07 3.60
N ARG A 67 -8.06 12.51 2.40
CA ARG A 67 -9.48 12.65 2.01
C ARG A 67 -10.32 11.36 2.15
N GLN A 68 -9.68 10.19 2.22
CA GLN A 68 -10.33 8.89 2.40
C GLN A 68 -10.32 8.43 3.88
N GLY A 69 -9.85 9.27 4.81
CA GLY A 69 -9.73 8.92 6.23
C GLY A 69 -8.51 8.07 6.58
N TYR A 70 -7.51 7.94 5.68
CA TYR A 70 -6.34 7.09 5.92
C TYR A 70 -5.10 7.89 6.33
N VAL A 71 -4.31 7.32 7.24
CA VAL A 71 -2.99 7.82 7.66
C VAL A 71 -1.92 6.77 7.32
N ARG A 72 -0.68 7.20 7.06
CA ARG A 72 0.44 6.28 6.84
C ARG A 72 0.84 5.61 8.15
N GLU A 73 0.94 4.29 8.19
CA GLU A 73 1.20 3.50 9.40
C GLU A 73 2.48 3.93 10.12
N HIS A 74 3.60 4.09 9.38
CA HIS A 74 4.85 4.57 9.96
C HIS A 74 4.76 5.96 10.62
N ARG A 75 3.80 6.81 10.20
CA ARG A 75 3.58 8.10 10.87
C ARG A 75 2.90 7.89 12.21
N LEU A 76 1.91 7.00 12.28
CA LEU A 76 1.22 6.67 13.53
C LEU A 76 2.22 6.12 14.56
N VAL A 77 3.07 5.16 14.15
CA VAL A 77 4.11 4.63 15.04
C VAL A 77 5.08 5.73 15.48
N ALA A 78 5.49 6.62 14.56
CA ALA A 78 6.35 7.75 14.92
C ALA A 78 5.67 8.76 15.85
N GLU A 79 4.37 8.99 15.71
CA GLU A 79 3.56 9.84 16.59
C GLU A 79 3.46 9.24 18.00
N GLU A 80 3.33 7.92 18.11
CA GLU A 80 3.35 7.19 19.39
C GLU A 80 4.71 7.35 20.11
N ILE A 81 5.83 7.25 19.39
CA ILE A 81 7.17 7.45 19.94
C ILE A 81 7.38 8.89 20.43
N VAL A 82 6.91 9.88 19.66
CA VAL A 82 7.10 11.30 19.97
C VAL A 82 6.09 11.80 21.02
N GLY A 83 4.98 11.09 21.23
CA GLY A 83 3.92 11.44 22.19
C GLY A 83 3.01 12.59 21.73
N ARG A 84 3.01 12.92 20.44
CA ARG A 84 2.12 13.93 19.83
C ARG A 84 1.94 13.69 18.34
N TYR A 85 0.94 14.34 17.75
CA TYR A 85 0.80 14.37 16.30
C TYR A 85 2.00 15.03 15.64
N LEU A 86 2.45 14.44 14.54
CA LEU A 86 3.50 14.99 13.71
C LEU A 86 2.92 16.11 12.86
N THR A 87 3.67 17.18 12.72
CA THR A 87 3.36 18.28 11.80
C THR A 87 3.44 17.82 10.34
N LYS A 88 2.91 18.63 9.42
CA LYS A 88 2.92 18.31 7.97
C LYS A 88 4.33 18.40 7.39
N GLU A 89 5.19 19.18 8.02
CA GLU A 89 6.57 19.46 7.67
C GLU A 89 7.47 18.27 8.06
N GLU A 90 7.18 17.63 9.20
CA GLU A 90 7.93 16.50 9.70
C GLU A 90 7.90 15.28 8.75
N ARG A 91 9.06 14.63 8.60
CA ARG A 91 9.27 13.47 7.72
C ARG A 91 9.79 12.30 8.52
N VAL A 92 9.10 11.17 8.42
CA VAL A 92 9.58 9.90 8.97
C VAL A 92 10.46 9.22 7.93
N HIS A 93 11.59 8.69 8.38
CA HIS A 93 12.57 7.99 7.57
C HIS A 93 12.75 6.57 8.09
N HIS A 94 12.69 5.60 7.18
CA HIS A 94 13.05 4.21 7.43
C HIS A 94 14.57 4.03 7.31
N ILE A 95 15.23 3.68 8.40
CA ILE A 95 16.70 3.60 8.51
C ILE A 95 17.25 2.50 7.61
N ASN A 96 16.62 1.32 7.60
CA ASN A 96 16.99 0.19 6.75
C ASN A 96 16.48 0.29 5.31
N LEU A 97 15.89 1.42 4.91
CA LEU A 97 15.29 1.68 3.59
C LEU A 97 14.09 0.78 3.22
N ASN A 98 13.66 -0.12 4.10
CA ASN A 98 12.46 -0.95 3.91
C ASN A 98 11.22 -0.23 4.46
N LYS A 99 10.38 0.26 3.54
CA LYS A 99 9.14 1.01 3.85
C LYS A 99 8.05 0.19 4.57
N THR A 100 8.19 -1.14 4.59
CA THR A 100 7.22 -2.04 5.25
C THR A 100 7.61 -2.36 6.69
N ASP A 101 8.86 -2.09 7.09
CA ASP A 101 9.36 -2.30 8.43
C ASP A 101 9.10 -1.05 9.29
N ASN A 102 7.96 -1.03 9.98
CA ASN A 102 7.52 0.10 10.79
C ASN A 102 7.87 -0.04 12.28
N ARG A 103 8.84 -0.89 12.64
CA ARG A 103 9.28 -1.02 14.03
C ARG A 103 9.89 0.30 14.53
N PRO A 104 9.63 0.73 15.78
CA PRO A 104 10.14 1.99 16.31
C PRO A 104 11.63 2.23 16.11
N GLU A 105 12.46 1.20 16.32
CA GLU A 105 13.91 1.26 16.16
C GLU A 105 14.38 1.51 14.71
N ASN A 106 13.51 1.29 13.73
CA ASN A 106 13.79 1.53 12.32
C ASN A 106 13.29 2.89 11.82
N LEU A 107 12.63 3.69 12.66
CA LEU A 107 12.02 4.95 12.28
C LEU A 107 12.77 6.13 12.89
N TYR A 108 13.02 7.14 12.07
CA TYR A 108 13.59 8.42 12.52
C TYR A 108 12.75 9.60 12.03
N VAL A 109 12.45 10.55 12.91
CA VAL A 109 11.66 11.74 12.60
C VAL A 109 12.57 12.95 12.33
N PHE A 110 12.52 13.46 11.11
CA PHE A 110 13.12 14.73 10.74
C PHE A 110 12.15 15.89 10.91
N LYS A 111 12.65 17.01 11.44
CA LYS A 111 11.89 18.27 11.59
C LYS A 111 11.29 18.79 10.28
N ASN A 112 11.97 18.55 9.15
CA ASN A 112 11.49 19.00 7.84
C ASN A 112 12.13 18.20 6.70
N ASN A 113 11.60 18.42 5.49
CA ASN A 113 12.09 17.79 4.27
C ASN A 113 13.56 18.14 3.98
N SER A 114 14.01 19.37 4.25
CA SER A 114 15.41 19.78 3.99
C SER A 114 16.41 18.93 4.78
N LYS A 115 16.14 18.66 6.06
CA LYS A 115 16.95 17.77 6.88
C LYS A 115 16.90 16.32 6.38
N HIS A 116 15.72 15.83 5.99
CA HIS A 116 15.57 14.49 5.43
C HIS A 116 16.37 14.29 4.13
N GLN A 117 16.41 15.30 3.25
CA GLN A 117 17.21 15.24 2.01
C GLN A 117 18.72 15.09 2.27
N LYS A 118 19.23 15.58 3.41
CA LYS A 118 20.66 15.41 3.75
C LYS A 118 21.03 13.95 3.96
N VAL A 119 20.09 13.10 4.38
CA VAL A 119 20.32 11.65 4.55
C VAL A 119 20.63 10.97 3.22
N LYS A 120 19.92 11.35 2.15
CA LYS A 120 20.21 10.81 0.81
C LYS A 120 21.64 11.15 0.37
N ARG A 121 22.11 12.36 0.70
CA ARG A 121 23.48 12.78 0.40
C ARG A 121 24.51 12.00 1.20
N SER A 122 24.27 11.80 2.50
CA SER A 122 25.18 11.00 3.33
C SER A 122 25.22 9.54 2.89
N LEU A 123 24.06 8.95 2.54
CA LEU A 123 23.99 7.59 2.01
C LEU A 123 24.82 7.47 0.73
N ASN A 124 24.65 8.35 -0.25
CA ASN A 124 25.43 8.33 -1.48
C ASN A 124 26.94 8.45 -1.24
N LYS A 125 27.35 9.27 -0.25
CA LYS A 125 28.77 9.37 0.14
C LYS A 125 29.31 8.05 0.66
N VAL A 126 28.56 7.36 1.53
CA VAL A 126 28.93 6.04 2.06
C VAL A 126 28.96 5.01 0.94
N MET A 127 27.96 5.00 0.05
CA MET A 127 27.91 4.10 -1.11
C MET A 127 29.15 4.28 -2.01
N GLY A 128 29.54 5.52 -2.29
CA GLY A 128 30.75 5.80 -3.06
C GLY A 128 32.03 5.24 -2.41
N LEU A 129 32.13 5.30 -1.09
CA LEU A 129 33.25 4.70 -0.36
C LEU A 129 33.25 3.17 -0.45
N LEU A 130 32.08 2.53 -0.33
CA LEU A 130 31.94 1.08 -0.46
C LEU A 130 32.27 0.61 -1.88
N ILE A 131 31.90 1.39 -2.90
CA ILE A 131 32.27 1.15 -4.29
C ILE A 131 33.78 1.24 -4.48
N ASN A 132 34.41 2.31 -3.97
CA ASN A 132 35.86 2.48 -4.07
C ASN A 132 36.65 1.38 -3.33
N LYS A 133 36.06 0.81 -2.27
CA LYS A 133 36.62 -0.35 -1.56
C LYS A 133 36.36 -1.69 -2.24
N GLY A 134 35.60 -1.70 -3.33
CA GLY A 134 35.24 -2.92 -4.06
C GLY A 134 34.21 -3.81 -3.36
N ILE A 135 33.61 -3.36 -2.25
CA ILE A 135 32.53 -4.09 -1.54
C ILE A 135 31.26 -4.10 -2.39
N ILE A 136 30.98 -2.99 -3.07
CA ILE A 136 29.86 -2.87 -4.00
C ILE A 136 30.41 -2.62 -5.41
N LYS A 137 29.89 -3.32 -6.40
CA LYS A 137 30.29 -3.20 -7.80
C LYS A 137 29.07 -2.87 -8.66
N PHE A 138 29.31 -2.25 -9.82
CA PHE A 138 28.26 -1.94 -10.80
C PHE A 138 28.45 -2.80 -12.03
N ASN A 139 27.41 -3.55 -12.40
CA ASN A 139 27.38 -4.31 -13.62
C ASN A 139 26.86 -3.42 -14.77
N LYS A 140 27.71 -3.19 -15.78
CA LYS A 140 27.37 -2.33 -16.92
C LYS A 140 26.40 -3.00 -17.92
N GLU A 141 26.32 -4.33 -17.91
CA GLU A 141 25.42 -5.08 -18.80
C GLU A 141 23.99 -5.07 -18.26
N THR A 142 23.82 -5.25 -16.95
CA THR A 142 22.49 -5.26 -16.31
C THR A 142 22.04 -3.88 -15.82
N GLY A 143 22.97 -2.96 -15.59
CA GLY A 143 22.67 -1.64 -15.02
C GLY A 143 22.40 -1.67 -13.51
N GLU A 144 22.88 -2.71 -12.81
CA GLU A 144 22.59 -2.95 -11.39
C GLU A 144 23.86 -2.97 -10.53
N TYR A 145 23.71 -2.57 -9.26
CA TYR A 145 24.76 -2.72 -8.25
C TYR A 145 24.65 -4.11 -7.60
N TYR A 146 25.78 -4.70 -7.25
CA TYR A 146 25.86 -5.98 -6.53
C TYR A 146 26.97 -5.94 -5.46
N GLU A 147 26.85 -6.79 -4.45
CA GLU A 147 27.88 -7.00 -3.43
C GLU A 147 28.97 -7.96 -3.98
N SER A 148 30.24 -7.64 -3.71
CA SER A 148 31.38 -8.45 -4.16
C SER A 148 31.63 -9.68 -3.30
#